data_AF-A0A4V6KWI7-F1
#
_entry.id   AF-A0A4V6KWI7-F1
#
_cell.length_a   1.000
_cell.length_b   1.000
_cell.length_c   1.000
_cell.angle_alpha   90.00
_cell.angle_beta   90.00
_cell.angle_gamma   90.00
#
_symmetry.space_group_name_H-M   'P 1'
#
loop_
_entity.id
_entity.type
_entity.pdbx_description
1 polymer ?
#
loop_
_entity_poly.entity_id
_entity_poly.type
_entity_poly.pdbx_seq_one_letter_code
_entity_poly.pdbx_strand_id
1 'polypeptide(L)'
;MSRVRRLRLLAMPRSSGKVGVCIATSGPGATNLITGLADALLDSVPVVAITGQVGSALIGTDAFQEIDVLGLSLACTKHSFLVESLEALPGIMAEAFAIATSGRPGPVLIDIPKDIQLAQGDLPPHLMPVEDQFEHPTAELAMATQLLAQAQKPMLYVGGGVGDGAGSPGITGICRADANPNRGRP
;
A
#
# COMPACT_ATOMS: atom_id res chain seq x y z
N MET A 1 3.09 2.70 36.70
CA MET A 1 2.05 3.45 35.96
C MET A 1 2.39 3.41 34.48
N SER A 2 1.57 2.68 33.74
CA SER A 2 1.73 2.24 32.35
C SER A 2 1.70 3.40 31.36
N ARG A 3 2.79 3.60 30.61
CA ARG A 3 2.78 4.42 29.40
C ARG A 3 2.00 3.66 28.32
N VAL A 4 0.76 4.09 28.08
CA VAL A 4 -0.03 3.73 26.91
C VAL A 4 0.77 4.11 25.67
N ARG A 5 1.31 3.13 24.94
CA ARG A 5 1.90 3.34 23.62
C ARG A 5 0.76 3.69 22.67
N ARG A 6 0.57 4.98 22.40
CA ARG A 6 -0.33 5.45 21.34
C ARG A 6 0.18 4.88 20.01
N LEU A 7 -0.75 4.30 19.26
CA LEU A 7 -0.59 3.82 17.89
C LEU A 7 0.07 4.92 17.03
N ARG A 8 1.33 4.73 16.62
CA ARG A 8 2.02 5.57 15.64
C ARG A 8 1.83 4.93 14.28
N LEU A 9 0.72 5.25 13.59
CA LEU A 9 0.43 4.65 12.29
C LEU A 9 1.03 5.42 11.10
N LEU A 10 1.25 6.74 11.18
CA LEU A 10 1.26 7.54 9.95
C LEU A 10 2.59 8.18 9.52
N ALA A 11 3.65 8.21 10.35
CA ALA A 11 4.80 9.09 10.07
C ALA A 11 6.07 8.43 9.49
N MET A 12 6.19 7.10 9.54
CA MET A 12 7.46 6.40 9.21
C MET A 12 7.58 5.81 7.79
N PRO A 13 6.50 5.39 7.09
CA PRO A 13 6.66 4.72 5.79
C PRO A 13 7.22 5.66 4.70
N ARG A 14 6.66 6.87 4.62
CA ARG A 14 7.02 7.86 3.58
C ARG A 14 8.48 8.31 3.60
N SER A 15 9.08 8.41 4.79
CA SER A 15 10.47 8.85 4.94
C SER A 15 11.48 7.71 4.85
N SER A 16 11.05 6.47 5.01
CA SER A 16 11.93 5.29 5.01
C SER A 16 11.88 4.49 3.70
N GLY A 17 10.89 4.72 2.84
CA GLY A 17 10.64 3.89 1.65
C GLY A 17 10.23 2.45 2.01
N LYS A 18 9.87 2.18 3.26
CA LYS A 18 9.50 0.86 3.77
C LYS A 18 8.00 0.78 4.05
N VAL A 19 7.46 -0.43 3.99
CA VAL A 19 6.06 -0.71 4.34
C VAL A 19 5.83 -0.44 5.82
N GLY A 20 4.80 0.35 6.14
CA GLY A 20 4.32 0.53 7.50
C GLY A 20 3.55 -0.69 7.98
N VAL A 21 3.68 -1.07 9.26
CA VAL A 21 2.90 -2.17 9.83
C VAL A 21 2.17 -1.68 11.07
N CYS A 22 0.90 -2.06 11.20
CA CYS A 22 0.15 -1.87 12.44
C CYS A 22 -0.63 -3.11 12.82
N ILE A 23 -0.91 -3.20 14.12
CA ILE A 23 -1.63 -4.33 14.70
C ILE A 23 -2.74 -3.74 15.58
N ALA A 24 -3.97 -4.24 15.41
CA ALA A 24 -5.10 -3.91 16.26
C ALA A 24 -5.89 -5.17 16.64
N THR A 25 -6.65 -5.09 17.72
CA THR A 25 -7.60 -6.14 18.11
C THR A 25 -8.85 -6.09 17.23
N SER A 26 -9.73 -7.10 17.38
CA SER A 26 -11.05 -7.15 16.74
C SER A 26 -11.97 -5.99 17.10
N GLY A 27 -13.10 -5.92 16.40
CA GLY A 27 -14.18 -4.97 16.68
C GLY A 27 -13.68 -3.52 16.72
N PRO A 28 -13.74 -2.82 17.86
CA PRO A 28 -13.36 -1.41 17.95
C PRO A 28 -11.88 -1.14 17.63
N GLY A 29 -11.00 -2.12 17.81
CA GLY A 29 -9.59 -1.97 17.42
C GLY A 29 -9.45 -1.81 15.91
N ALA A 30 -10.08 -2.72 15.17
CA ALA A 30 -10.09 -2.75 13.72
C ALA A 30 -10.84 -1.54 13.11
N THR A 31 -12.00 -1.18 13.66
CA THR A 31 -12.78 -0.05 13.11
C THR A 31 -12.06 1.29 13.26
N ASN A 32 -11.26 1.47 14.31
CA ASN A 32 -10.43 2.67 14.48
C ASN A 32 -9.30 2.80 13.45
N LEU A 33 -8.98 1.73 12.70
CA LEU A 33 -7.99 1.80 11.62
C LEU A 33 -8.57 2.35 10.32
N ILE A 34 -9.88 2.27 10.10
CA ILE A 34 -10.52 2.57 8.81
C ILE A 34 -10.16 3.96 8.29
N THR A 35 -10.22 4.99 9.13
CA THR A 35 -9.82 6.35 8.72
C THR A 35 -8.34 6.45 8.34
N GLY A 36 -7.46 5.76 9.07
CA GLY A 36 -6.03 5.74 8.76
C GLY A 36 -5.70 4.95 7.49
N LEU A 37 -6.46 3.89 7.20
CA LEU A 37 -6.35 3.15 5.94
C LEU A 37 -6.82 4.00 4.77
N ALA A 38 -7.96 4.71 4.92
CA ALA A 38 -8.44 5.62 3.88
C ALA A 38 -7.42 6.72 3.57
N ASP A 39 -6.82 7.32 4.60
CA ASP A 39 -5.74 8.28 4.45
C ASP A 39 -4.57 7.66 3.67
N ALA A 40 -4.02 6.53 4.13
CA ALA A 40 -2.93 5.84 3.45
C ALA A 40 -3.21 5.47 1.99
N LEU A 41 -4.45 5.09 1.66
CA LEU A 41 -4.85 4.76 0.28
C LEU A 41 -4.84 5.98 -0.62
N LEU A 42 -5.44 7.09 -0.17
CA LEU A 42 -5.48 8.34 -0.93
C LEU A 42 -4.07 8.89 -1.18
N ASP A 43 -3.20 8.67 -0.21
CA ASP A 43 -1.85 9.19 -0.15
C ASP A 43 -0.78 8.26 -0.74
N SER A 44 -1.21 7.10 -1.27
CA SER A 44 -0.34 6.08 -1.86
C SER A 44 0.75 5.57 -0.92
N VAL A 45 0.40 5.37 0.36
CA VAL A 45 1.34 4.92 1.40
C VAL A 45 1.23 3.42 1.60
N PRO A 46 2.32 2.65 1.45
CA PRO A 46 2.30 1.21 1.69
C PRO A 46 2.15 0.91 3.18
N VAL A 47 1.04 0.27 3.55
CA VAL A 47 0.75 -0.14 4.94
C VAL A 47 0.19 -1.55 4.94
N VAL A 48 0.62 -2.40 5.88
CA VAL A 48 -0.02 -3.67 6.20
C VAL A 48 -0.63 -3.55 7.60
N ALA A 49 -1.96 -3.63 7.66
CA ALA A 49 -2.73 -3.59 8.90
C ALA A 49 -3.17 -5.00 9.28
N ILE A 50 -2.78 -5.46 10.46
CA ILE A 50 -3.12 -6.78 10.97
C ILE A 50 -4.17 -6.61 12.06
N THR A 51 -5.34 -7.20 11.88
CA THR A 51 -6.43 -7.17 12.86
C THR A 51 -6.68 -8.56 13.42
N GLY A 52 -7.09 -8.61 14.68
CA GLY A 52 -7.70 -9.83 15.22
C GLY A 52 -9.16 -9.92 14.84
N GLN A 53 -9.69 -11.14 14.82
CA GLN A 53 -11.11 -11.44 14.64
C GLN A 53 -11.61 -12.36 15.76
N VAL A 54 -12.93 -12.48 15.91
CA VAL A 54 -13.54 -13.58 16.67
C VAL A 54 -13.07 -14.93 16.13
N GLY A 55 -13.28 -16.01 16.90
CA GLY A 55 -12.92 -17.34 16.41
C GLY A 55 -13.70 -17.71 15.16
N SER A 56 -13.11 -18.44 14.22
CA SER A 56 -13.68 -18.73 12.90
C SER A 56 -15.11 -19.28 12.95
N ALA A 57 -15.39 -20.16 13.92
CA ALA A 57 -16.71 -20.76 14.13
C ALA A 57 -17.80 -19.78 14.64
N LEU A 58 -17.39 -18.58 15.08
CA LEU A 58 -18.28 -17.53 15.59
C LEU A 58 -18.53 -16.42 14.56
N ILE A 59 -17.86 -16.45 13.41
CA ILE A 59 -18.10 -15.49 12.34
C ILE A 59 -19.49 -15.76 11.75
N GLY A 60 -20.30 -14.69 11.61
CA GLY A 60 -21.69 -14.70 11.19
C GLY A 60 -22.71 -14.99 12.30
N THR A 61 -22.30 -14.94 13.58
CA THR A 61 -23.16 -15.35 14.71
C THR A 61 -23.55 -14.23 15.67
N ASP A 62 -23.24 -12.97 15.33
CA ASP A 62 -23.35 -11.80 16.21
C ASP A 62 -22.58 -11.97 17.53
N ALA A 63 -21.40 -12.58 17.44
CA ALA A 63 -20.54 -12.80 18.59
C ALA A 63 -20.03 -11.47 19.17
N PHE A 64 -19.67 -11.48 20.45
CA PHE A 64 -19.18 -10.26 21.11
C PHE A 64 -17.92 -9.72 20.41
N GLN A 65 -17.98 -8.46 19.97
CA GLN A 65 -16.95 -7.77 19.17
C GLN A 65 -16.77 -8.29 17.73
N GLU A 66 -17.68 -9.12 17.23
CA GLU A 66 -17.76 -9.45 15.82
C GLU A 66 -18.18 -8.20 15.02
N ILE A 67 -17.37 -7.86 14.02
CA ILE A 67 -17.65 -6.82 13.04
C ILE A 67 -17.11 -7.33 11.71
N ASP A 68 -17.85 -7.07 10.62
CA ASP A 68 -17.39 -7.29 9.25
C ASP A 68 -16.32 -6.24 8.87
N VAL A 69 -15.10 -6.44 9.38
CA VAL A 69 -13.95 -5.58 9.10
C VAL A 69 -13.61 -5.61 7.62
N LEU A 70 -13.75 -6.78 6.98
CA LEU A 70 -13.52 -6.97 5.55
C LEU A 70 -14.41 -6.02 4.75
N GLY A 71 -15.73 -6.08 4.96
CA GLY A 71 -16.69 -5.21 4.29
C GLY A 71 -16.40 -3.72 4.52
N LEU A 72 -15.99 -3.33 5.72
CA LEU A 72 -15.62 -1.96 6.05
C LEU A 72 -14.33 -1.50 5.34
N SER A 73 -13.36 -2.39 5.16
CA SER A 73 -12.04 -2.04 4.62
C SER A 73 -11.95 -2.08 3.09
N LEU A 74 -12.89 -2.72 2.40
CA LEU A 74 -12.88 -2.85 0.93
C LEU A 74 -12.76 -1.51 0.19
N ALA A 75 -13.37 -0.44 0.71
CA ALA A 75 -13.34 0.88 0.08
C ALA A 75 -12.06 1.68 0.40
N CYS A 76 -11.27 1.27 1.39
CA CYS A 76 -10.12 2.02 1.90
C CYS A 76 -8.82 1.21 1.92
N THR A 77 -8.78 0.08 1.23
CA THR A 77 -7.59 -0.76 1.06
C THR A 77 -7.40 -1.17 -0.39
N LYS A 78 -6.17 -1.51 -0.78
CA LYS A 78 -5.89 -2.19 -2.04
C LYS A 78 -6.43 -3.61 -2.04
N HIS A 79 -6.34 -4.25 -0.88
CA HIS A 79 -6.81 -5.60 -0.66
C HIS A 79 -7.07 -5.84 0.82
N SER A 80 -7.94 -6.79 1.13
CA SER A 80 -8.20 -7.22 2.49
C SER A 80 -8.31 -8.74 2.52
N PHE A 81 -7.58 -9.38 3.42
CA PHE A 81 -7.58 -10.82 3.63
C PHE A 81 -8.33 -11.18 4.91
N LEU A 82 -9.12 -12.25 4.86
CA LEU A 82 -9.53 -12.99 6.05
C LEU A 82 -8.73 -14.30 6.05
N VAL A 83 -7.94 -14.54 7.09
CA VAL A 83 -7.12 -15.75 7.18
C VAL A 83 -8.00 -16.93 7.57
N GLU A 84 -8.02 -17.98 6.76
CA GLU A 84 -8.88 -19.15 6.96
C GLU A 84 -8.15 -20.33 7.63
N SER A 85 -6.82 -20.37 7.58
CA SER A 85 -6.01 -21.43 8.20
C SER A 85 -4.62 -20.96 8.62
N LEU A 86 -3.99 -21.73 9.52
CA LEU A 86 -2.62 -21.46 9.95
C LEU A 86 -1.64 -21.60 8.79
N GLU A 87 -1.84 -22.57 7.91
CA GLU A 87 -0.97 -22.90 6.77
C GLU A 87 -0.97 -21.80 5.71
N ALA A 88 -2.09 -21.08 5.53
CA ALA A 88 -2.20 -19.98 4.58
C ALA A 88 -1.49 -18.71 5.05
N LEU A 89 -1.30 -18.55 6.36
CA LEU A 89 -0.81 -17.31 6.95
C LEU A 89 0.54 -16.83 6.38
N PRO A 90 1.59 -17.65 6.19
CA PRO A 90 2.85 -17.19 5.61
C PRO A 90 2.70 -16.65 4.18
N GLY A 91 1.87 -17.30 3.36
CA GLY A 91 1.59 -16.87 1.99
C GLY A 91 0.84 -15.55 1.95
N ILE A 92 -0.23 -15.43 2.73
CA ILE A 92 -1.03 -14.19 2.87
C ILE A 92 -0.15 -13.03 3.35
N MET A 93 0.74 -13.29 4.31
CA MET A 93 1.67 -12.27 4.80
C MET A 93 2.60 -11.80 3.68
N ALA A 94 3.23 -12.71 2.93
CA ALA A 94 4.12 -12.33 1.84
C ALA A 94 3.37 -11.55 0.74
N GLU A 95 2.19 -12.04 0.36
CA GLU A 95 1.34 -11.43 -0.66
C GLU A 95 0.86 -10.03 -0.23
N ALA A 96 0.48 -9.84 1.03
CA ALA A 96 0.05 -8.55 1.54
C ALA A 96 1.14 -7.48 1.43
N PHE A 97 2.40 -7.84 1.70
CA PHE A 97 3.52 -6.92 1.51
C PHE A 97 3.76 -6.62 0.02
N ALA A 98 3.70 -7.64 -0.84
CA ALA A 98 3.84 -7.45 -2.29
C ALA A 98 2.74 -6.53 -2.86
N ILE A 99 1.48 -6.76 -2.48
CA ILE A 99 0.35 -5.92 -2.87
C ILE A 99 0.50 -4.50 -2.31
N ALA A 100 0.93 -4.33 -1.05
CA ALA A 100 1.08 -2.99 -0.47
C ALA A 100 2.07 -2.12 -1.25
N THR A 101 3.10 -2.72 -1.84
CA THR A 101 4.16 -2.01 -2.59
C THR A 101 3.98 -1.97 -4.11
N SER A 102 3.19 -2.87 -4.70
CA SER A 102 3.08 -2.97 -6.17
C SER A 102 2.31 -1.80 -6.79
N GLY A 103 2.60 -1.49 -8.07
CA GLY A 103 1.87 -0.46 -8.83
C GLY A 103 1.80 0.88 -8.08
N ARG A 104 0.59 1.39 -7.86
CA ARG A 104 0.37 2.48 -6.89
C ARG A 104 0.40 1.88 -5.47
N PRO A 105 1.36 2.25 -4.60
CA PRO A 105 1.42 1.70 -3.25
C PRO A 105 0.18 2.07 -2.44
N GLY A 106 -0.12 1.30 -1.41
CA GLY A 106 -1.31 1.53 -0.60
C GLY A 106 -1.51 0.50 0.51
N PRO A 107 -2.57 0.66 1.31
CA PRO A 107 -2.82 -0.18 2.47
C PRO A 107 -3.41 -1.54 2.10
N VAL A 108 -3.03 -2.57 2.85
CA VAL A 108 -3.60 -3.92 2.83
C VAL A 108 -4.00 -4.31 4.25
N LEU A 109 -5.18 -4.91 4.41
CA LEU A 109 -5.64 -5.43 5.70
C LEU A 109 -5.54 -6.96 5.74
N ILE A 110 -5.13 -7.51 6.89
CA ILE A 110 -5.08 -8.95 7.17
C ILE A 110 -5.85 -9.17 8.47
N ASP A 111 -7.01 -9.80 8.39
CA ASP A 111 -7.86 -10.14 9.53
C ASP A 111 -7.62 -11.59 9.93
N ILE A 112 -7.24 -11.83 11.19
CA ILE A 112 -6.82 -13.15 11.67
C ILE A 112 -7.76 -13.62 12.79
N PRO A 113 -8.56 -14.69 12.57
CA PRO A 113 -9.36 -15.34 13.61
C PRO A 113 -8.54 -15.78 14.83
N LYS A 114 -9.12 -15.63 16.01
CA LYS A 114 -8.45 -15.92 17.30
C LYS A 114 -7.93 -17.35 17.40
N ASP A 115 -8.69 -18.32 16.92
CA ASP A 115 -8.31 -19.74 16.87
C ASP A 115 -7.07 -19.96 16.02
N ILE A 116 -6.93 -19.25 14.90
CA ILE A 116 -5.74 -19.32 14.03
C ILE A 116 -4.55 -18.62 14.70
N GLN A 117 -4.76 -17.47 15.36
CA GLN A 117 -3.70 -16.79 16.13
C GLN A 117 -3.12 -17.66 17.25
N LEU A 118 -3.94 -18.54 17.83
CA LEU A 118 -3.55 -19.42 18.94
C LEU A 118 -3.09 -20.81 18.48
N ALA A 119 -3.28 -21.14 17.22
CA ALA A 119 -2.90 -22.42 16.66
C ALA A 119 -1.38 -22.60 16.69
N GLN A 120 -0.93 -23.85 16.87
CA GLN A 120 0.48 -24.23 16.86
C GLN A 120 0.75 -25.11 15.66
N GLY A 121 1.85 -24.84 14.96
CA GLY A 121 2.27 -25.59 13.79
C GLY A 121 3.56 -25.02 13.23
N ASP A 122 4.23 -25.80 12.38
CA ASP A 122 5.41 -25.35 11.68
C ASP A 122 5.00 -24.42 10.53
N LEU A 123 5.48 -23.18 10.58
CA LEU A 123 5.26 -22.17 9.55
C LEU A 123 6.57 -21.94 8.79
N PRO A 124 6.83 -22.68 7.70
CA PRO A 124 8.03 -22.44 6.91
C PRO A 124 7.98 -21.01 6.36
N PRO A 125 9.12 -20.29 6.32
CA PRO A 125 9.15 -18.95 5.78
C PRO A 125 8.75 -18.97 4.30
N HIS A 126 7.77 -18.13 3.95
CA HIS A 126 7.37 -17.94 2.56
C HIS A 126 8.12 -16.73 2.00
N LEU A 127 9.11 -16.99 1.13
CA LEU A 127 9.90 -15.96 0.47
C LEU A 127 9.35 -15.73 -0.93
N MET A 128 8.80 -14.54 -1.16
CA MET A 128 8.43 -14.09 -2.51
C MET A 128 9.58 -13.29 -3.12
N PRO A 129 9.95 -13.55 -4.38
CA PRO A 129 10.83 -12.65 -5.12
C PRO A 129 10.16 -11.28 -5.25
N VAL A 130 10.93 -10.22 -5.03
CA VAL A 130 10.50 -8.85 -5.36
C VAL A 130 10.71 -8.69 -6.86
N GLU A 131 9.65 -8.84 -7.64
CA GLU A 131 9.69 -8.57 -9.08
C GLU A 131 9.29 -7.12 -9.33
N ASP A 132 10.23 -6.34 -9.86
CA ASP A 132 9.98 -4.96 -10.28
C ASP A 132 9.38 -4.99 -11.69
N GLN A 133 8.11 -5.42 -11.80
CA GLN A 133 7.40 -5.47 -13.08
C GLN A 133 6.85 -4.08 -13.42
N PHE A 134 7.73 -3.15 -13.79
CA PHE A 134 7.30 -1.92 -14.44
C PHE A 134 7.52 -2.02 -15.95
N GLU A 135 6.45 -2.31 -16.70
CA GLU A 135 6.49 -2.17 -18.15
C GLU A 135 6.50 -0.69 -18.52
N HIS A 136 7.57 -0.24 -19.19
CA HIS A 136 7.64 1.11 -19.72
C HIS A 136 6.79 1.21 -21.00
N PRO A 137 5.79 2.11 -21.05
CA PRO A 137 4.95 2.29 -22.23
C PRO A 137 5.74 3.02 -23.33
N THR A 138 6.58 2.30 -24.07
CA THR A 138 7.58 2.88 -24.99
C THR A 138 6.95 3.68 -26.13
N ALA A 139 5.78 3.25 -26.62
CA ALA A 139 5.09 3.95 -27.70
C ALA A 139 4.53 5.29 -27.22
N GLU A 140 3.90 5.31 -26.05
CA GLU A 140 3.34 6.48 -25.39
C GLU A 140 4.44 7.46 -24.99
N LEU A 141 5.58 6.97 -24.50
CA LEU A 141 6.76 7.79 -24.22
C LEU A 141 7.31 8.45 -25.49
N ALA A 142 7.36 7.72 -26.62
CA ALA A 142 7.78 8.29 -27.90
C ALA A 142 6.81 9.36 -28.39
N MET A 143 5.50 9.12 -28.31
CA MET A 143 4.46 10.10 -28.65
C MET A 143 4.54 11.34 -27.76
N ALA A 144 4.66 11.18 -26.43
CA ALA A 144 4.81 12.28 -25.49
C ALA A 144 6.05 13.12 -25.80
N THR A 145 7.16 12.48 -26.16
CA THR A 145 8.40 13.17 -26.55
C THR A 145 8.21 14.00 -27.82
N GLN A 146 7.50 13.46 -28.84
CA GLN A 146 7.18 14.20 -30.06
C GLN A 146 6.27 15.41 -29.79
N LEU A 147 5.22 15.23 -28.98
CA LEU A 147 4.32 16.33 -28.61
C LEU A 147 5.04 17.43 -27.83
N LEU A 148 5.92 17.07 -26.88
CA LEU A 148 6.75 18.02 -26.15
C LEU A 148 7.71 18.77 -27.09
N ALA A 149 8.27 18.11 -28.10
CA ALA A 149 9.17 18.75 -29.06
C ALA A 149 8.47 19.78 -29.96
N GLN A 150 7.18 19.61 -30.24
CA GLN A 150 6.38 20.52 -31.07
C GLN A 150 5.70 21.63 -30.26
N ALA A 151 5.64 21.52 -28.94
CA ALA A 151 4.98 22.47 -28.07
C ALA A 151 5.76 23.80 -27.97
N GLN A 152 5.08 24.92 -28.18
CA GLN A 152 5.72 26.25 -28.07
C GLN A 152 5.90 26.72 -26.61
N LYS A 153 4.96 26.34 -25.74
CA LYS A 153 4.93 26.71 -24.31
C LYS A 153 4.43 25.51 -23.48
N PRO A 154 5.18 24.41 -23.41
CA PRO A 154 4.76 23.24 -22.64
C PRO A 154 4.67 23.57 -21.15
N MET A 155 3.73 22.93 -20.45
CA MET A 155 3.60 23.00 -19.01
C MET A 155 3.57 21.57 -18.45
N LEU A 156 4.38 21.33 -17.42
CA LEU A 156 4.47 20.05 -16.73
C LEU A 156 3.66 20.14 -15.44
N TYR A 157 2.57 19.37 -15.36
CA TYR A 157 1.83 19.17 -14.12
C TYR A 157 2.35 17.91 -13.43
N VAL A 158 3.05 18.08 -12.31
CA VAL A 158 3.80 17.00 -11.65
C VAL A 158 3.09 16.61 -10.35
N GLY A 159 2.64 15.36 -10.28
CA GLY A 159 2.05 14.79 -9.06
C GLY A 159 3.09 14.31 -8.03
N GLY A 160 2.64 14.06 -6.80
CA GLY A 160 3.49 13.65 -5.67
C GLY A 160 4.30 12.36 -5.88
N GLY A 161 3.80 11.45 -6.73
CA GLY A 161 4.48 10.18 -7.04
C GLY A 161 5.88 10.31 -7.65
N VAL A 162 6.25 11.50 -8.17
CA VAL A 162 7.62 11.77 -8.65
C VAL A 162 8.61 11.94 -7.50
N GLY A 163 8.15 12.35 -6.33
CA GLY A 163 8.95 12.39 -5.10
C GLY A 163 9.10 11.02 -4.46
N ASP A 164 8.05 10.19 -4.54
CA ASP A 164 8.01 8.85 -3.93
C ASP A 164 8.75 7.80 -4.77
N GLY A 165 8.71 7.91 -6.10
CA GLY A 165 9.58 7.16 -7.02
C GLY A 165 10.86 7.94 -7.30
N ALA A 166 11.93 7.27 -7.72
CA ALA A 166 13.21 7.92 -8.09
C ALA A 166 13.14 8.82 -9.36
N GLY A 167 12.00 9.46 -9.64
CA GLY A 167 11.69 10.24 -10.84
C GLY A 167 12.10 11.71 -10.78
N SER A 168 12.45 12.24 -9.61
CA SER A 168 12.87 13.64 -9.46
C SER A 168 14.06 14.05 -10.35
N PRO A 169 15.10 13.22 -10.59
CA PRO A 169 16.17 13.56 -11.53
C PRO A 169 15.68 13.57 -12.99
N GLY A 170 14.74 12.68 -13.32
CA GLY A 170 14.16 12.57 -14.67
C GLY A 170 13.36 13.81 -15.06
N ILE A 171 12.50 14.31 -14.17
CA ILE A 171 11.75 15.56 -14.41
C ILE A 171 12.69 16.76 -14.51
N THR A 172 13.72 16.83 -13.65
CA THR A 172 14.72 17.89 -13.72
C THR A 172 15.45 17.87 -15.08
N GLY A 173 15.74 16.68 -15.61
CA GLY A 173 16.31 16.49 -16.94
C GLY A 173 15.40 17.02 -18.06
N ILE A 174 14.11 16.70 -18.03
CA ILE A 174 13.13 17.16 -19.03
C ILE A 174 13.02 18.69 -19.01
N CYS A 175 12.89 19.31 -17.84
CA CYS A 175 12.81 20.76 -17.71
C CYS A 175 14.05 21.47 -18.27
N ARG A 176 15.25 20.92 -18.00
CA ARG A 176 16.51 21.48 -18.51
C ARG A 176 16.64 21.33 -20.03
N ALA A 177 16.21 20.20 -20.58
CA ALA A 177 16.25 19.96 -22.03
C ALA A 177 15.30 20.89 -22.80
N ASP A 178 14.14 21.23 -22.21
CA ASP A 178 13.16 22.12 -22.83
C ASP A 178 13.55 23.62 -22.73
N ALA A 179 14.19 24.02 -21.64
CA ALA A 179 14.67 25.39 -21.44
C ALA A 179 15.89 25.76 -22.31
N ASN A 180 16.43 24.84 -23.11
CA ASN A 180 17.59 25.08 -23.95
C ASN A 180 17.24 26.02 -25.14
N PRO A 181 17.79 27.25 -25.20
CA PRO A 181 17.49 28.21 -26.26
C PRO A 181 18.02 27.81 -27.64
N ASN A 182 18.92 26.82 -27.72
CA ASN A 182 19.42 26.26 -28.98
C ASN A 182 18.54 25.13 -29.56
N ARG A 183 17.40 24.81 -28.94
CA ARG A 183 16.36 24.03 -29.64
C ARG A 183 15.87 24.92 -30.77
N GLY A 184 16.28 24.61 -32.01
CA GLY A 184 15.74 25.22 -33.22
C GLY A 184 14.22 25.02 -33.23
N ARG A 185 13.49 26.00 -32.72
CA ARG A 185 12.04 26.06 -32.82
C ARG A 185 11.74 26.48 -34.26
N PRO A 186 10.86 25.76 -34.98
CA PRO A 186 10.45 26.18 -36.32
C PRO A 186 9.85 27.57 -36.32
#